data_AF-A0A6I7LQR3-F1
#
_entry.id   AF-A0A6I7LQR3-F1
#
_cell.length_a   1.000
_cell.length_b   1.000
_cell.length_c   1.000
_cell.angle_alpha   90.00
_cell.angle_beta   90.00
_cell.angle_gamma   90.00
#
_symmetry.space_group_name_H-M   'P 1'
#
loop_
_entity.id
_entity.type
_entity.pdbx_description
1 polymer ?
#
loop_
_entity_poly.entity_id
_entity_poly.type
_entity_poly.pdbx_seq_one_letter_code
_entity_poly.pdbx_strand_id
1 'polypeptide(L)'
;MTSIKKTIFFTLAVILILTQLAAAAVSNSNSGTRSFNFLKIEVVARPTAMGGAFTGVADDPSALYYNPAGVAGLQGRQFLVGYHNTIFDMQSGFMGYVHSLSQTRKLYFVVSYLNYGDFIRTDGQGNELGTFSGGDFLLGVGYSAVVKERFQLGGTVKFMYEKVDSYSATGIALDLGAKMKLPDRRTTLGLMVQNLGTQLSEYTSTSGKDPLPLNLRGGFSSRLKGMPILFAVDAVLPSDNDLYFCLGAEYYKLKPLYLRLGWTSFGSNYKTNSSKDDLAGFSAGFGIDYNKFQISYSISPQAELGTTHRVTLSGGLD
;
A
#
# COMPACT_ATOMS: atom_id res chain seq x y z
N MET A 1 -31.10 11.65 19.55
CA MET A 1 -30.79 10.20 19.73
C MET A 1 -30.99 9.32 18.49
N THR A 2 -31.76 9.74 17.49
CA THR A 2 -32.07 8.96 16.26
C THR A 2 -30.92 8.85 15.26
N SER A 3 -30.04 9.87 15.14
CA SER A 3 -28.90 9.83 14.21
C SER A 3 -27.79 8.86 14.63
N ILE A 4 -27.48 8.78 15.94
CA ILE A 4 -26.43 7.89 16.46
C ILE A 4 -26.81 6.42 16.28
N LYS A 5 -28.08 6.07 16.53
CA LYS A 5 -28.58 4.71 16.32
C LYS A 5 -28.51 4.27 14.85
N LYS A 6 -28.77 5.19 13.91
CA LYS A 6 -28.65 4.93 12.46
C LYS A 6 -27.19 4.71 12.03
N THR A 7 -26.25 5.49 12.57
CA THR A 7 -24.82 5.30 12.29
C THR A 7 -24.32 3.96 12.84
N ILE A 8 -24.67 3.62 14.08
CA ILE A 8 -24.29 2.33 14.70
C ILE A 8 -24.90 1.15 13.92
N PHE A 9 -26.17 1.23 13.54
CA PHE A 9 -26.83 0.19 12.76
C PHE A 9 -26.19 0.01 11.38
N PHE A 10 -25.84 1.10 10.70
CA PHE A 10 -25.14 1.04 9.42
C PHE A 10 -23.74 0.44 9.57
N THR A 11 -23.00 0.81 10.62
CA THR A 11 -21.69 0.22 10.93
C THR A 11 -21.80 -1.28 11.22
N LEU A 12 -22.79 -1.71 11.99
CA LEU A 12 -23.03 -3.14 12.28
C LEU A 12 -23.45 -3.92 11.04
N ALA A 13 -24.27 -3.33 10.16
CA ALA A 13 -24.66 -3.95 8.90
C ALA A 13 -23.47 -4.09 7.94
N VAL A 14 -22.58 -3.08 7.86
CA VAL A 14 -21.34 -3.16 7.09
C VAL A 14 -20.43 -4.24 7.67
N ILE A 15 -20.26 -4.31 8.99
CA ILE A 15 -19.49 -5.38 9.65
C ILE A 15 -20.06 -6.75 9.31
N LEU A 16 -21.39 -6.94 9.39
CA LEU A 16 -22.05 -8.21 9.08
C LEU A 16 -21.85 -8.62 7.61
N ILE A 17 -21.97 -7.68 6.67
CA ILE A 17 -21.73 -7.93 5.25
C ILE A 17 -20.26 -8.32 4.99
N LEU A 18 -19.31 -7.60 5.62
CA LEU A 18 -17.88 -7.92 5.53
C LEU A 18 -17.56 -9.31 6.10
N THR A 19 -18.23 -9.73 7.19
CA THR A 19 -18.05 -11.08 7.76
C THR A 19 -18.61 -12.19 6.86
N GLN A 20 -19.69 -11.95 6.12
CA GLN A 20 -20.24 -12.94 5.19
C GLN A 20 -19.40 -13.07 3.91
N LEU A 21 -18.80 -11.97 3.42
CA LEU A 21 -17.86 -11.99 2.31
C LEU A 21 -16.55 -12.71 2.65
N ALA A 22 -16.08 -12.62 3.90
CA ALA A 22 -14.90 -13.36 4.37
C ALA A 22 -15.10 -14.89 4.42
N ALA A 23 -16.34 -15.36 4.62
CA ALA A 23 -16.66 -16.79 4.71
C ALA A 23 -16.75 -17.50 3.35
N ALA A 24 -16.77 -16.76 2.23
CA ALA A 24 -16.86 -17.27 0.87
C ALA A 24 -15.49 -17.33 0.15
N ALA A 25 -14.39 -17.45 0.88
CA ALA A 25 -13.04 -17.54 0.31
C ALA A 25 -12.86 -18.85 -0.46
N VAL A 26 -13.12 -18.79 -1.77
CA VAL A 26 -12.66 -19.78 -2.75
C VAL A 26 -11.18 -19.51 -2.98
N SER A 27 -10.35 -20.53 -2.84
CA SER A 27 -8.91 -20.42 -3.07
C SER A 27 -8.63 -19.98 -4.51
N ASN A 28 -7.98 -18.83 -4.67
CA ASN A 28 -7.66 -18.27 -5.98
C ASN A 28 -6.63 -19.13 -6.70
N SER A 29 -7.04 -19.73 -7.82
CA SER A 29 -6.19 -20.61 -8.64
C SER A 29 -5.04 -19.90 -9.35
N ASN A 30 -5.01 -18.56 -9.32
CA ASN A 30 -3.96 -17.77 -9.95
C ASN A 30 -2.78 -17.44 -9.03
N SER A 31 -2.75 -17.95 -7.79
CA SER A 31 -1.63 -17.69 -6.87
C SER A 31 -0.28 -18.07 -7.48
N GLY A 32 0.70 -17.17 -7.40
CA GLY A 32 2.04 -17.38 -7.96
C GLY A 32 2.17 -17.24 -9.48
N THR A 33 1.12 -16.82 -10.18
CA THR A 33 1.10 -16.73 -11.67
C THR A 33 1.25 -15.29 -12.20
N ARG A 34 1.85 -14.38 -11.40
CA ARG A 34 2.00 -12.96 -11.75
C ARG A 34 3.47 -12.56 -11.81
N SER A 35 3.81 -11.71 -12.78
CA SER A 35 5.12 -11.05 -12.89
C SER A 35 5.21 -9.82 -11.99
N PHE A 36 6.41 -9.27 -11.77
CA PHE A 36 6.62 -8.03 -11.00
C PHE A 36 6.02 -8.09 -9.58
N ASN A 37 6.32 -9.16 -8.84
CA ASN A 37 5.78 -9.39 -7.49
C ASN A 37 6.18 -8.31 -6.47
N PHE A 38 7.25 -7.56 -6.73
CA PHE A 38 7.67 -6.44 -5.89
C PHE A 38 6.60 -5.36 -5.73
N LEU A 39 5.65 -5.24 -6.68
CA LEU A 39 4.51 -4.34 -6.61
C LEU A 39 3.57 -4.61 -5.43
N LYS A 40 3.67 -5.78 -4.80
CA LYS A 40 2.88 -6.16 -3.62
C LYS A 40 3.55 -5.74 -2.32
N ILE A 41 4.84 -5.38 -2.35
CA ILE A 41 5.59 -5.02 -1.15
C ILE A 41 5.21 -3.60 -0.74
N GLU A 42 4.55 -3.48 0.40
CA GLU A 42 4.27 -2.18 0.99
C GLU A 42 5.58 -1.52 1.46
N VAL A 43 5.81 -0.28 1.03
CA VAL A 43 7.07 0.46 1.27
C VAL A 43 6.87 1.72 2.13
N VAL A 44 5.64 2.05 2.52
CA VAL A 44 5.31 3.30 3.22
C VAL A 44 4.81 3.02 4.65
N ALA A 45 5.46 3.61 5.65
CA ALA A 45 5.27 3.25 7.05
C ALA A 45 3.87 3.57 7.61
N ARG A 46 3.32 4.77 7.37
CA ARG A 46 2.02 5.15 7.95
C ARG A 46 0.87 4.21 7.51
N PRO A 47 0.69 3.90 6.22
CA PRO A 47 -0.31 2.93 5.79
C PRO A 47 -0.07 1.51 6.33
N THR A 48 1.18 1.03 6.31
CA THR A 48 1.51 -0.31 6.82
C THR A 48 1.28 -0.42 8.33
N ALA A 49 1.55 0.64 9.12
CA ALA A 49 1.20 0.70 10.54
C ALA A 49 -0.31 0.64 10.82
N MET A 50 -1.12 0.89 9.80
CA MET A 50 -2.59 0.81 9.81
C MET A 50 -3.09 -0.44 9.08
N GLY A 51 -2.24 -1.48 8.93
CA GLY A 51 -2.61 -2.75 8.32
C GLY A 51 -2.90 -2.66 6.82
N GLY A 52 -2.49 -1.57 6.15
CA GLY A 52 -2.79 -1.29 4.75
C GLY A 52 -4.15 -0.64 4.50
N ALA A 53 -4.92 -0.32 5.56
CA ALA A 53 -6.24 0.33 5.46
C ALA A 53 -6.10 1.84 5.17
N PHE A 54 -5.75 2.20 3.93
CA PHE A 54 -5.37 3.58 3.59
C PHE A 54 -6.04 4.13 2.33
N THR A 55 -6.78 3.30 1.57
CA THR A 55 -7.43 3.72 0.30
C THR A 55 -8.41 4.86 0.53
N GLY A 56 -9.20 4.80 1.61
CA GLY A 56 -10.10 5.88 2.02
C GLY A 56 -9.42 7.02 2.78
N VAL A 57 -8.24 6.80 3.37
CA VAL A 57 -7.51 7.79 4.17
C VAL A 57 -6.74 8.72 3.26
N ALA A 58 -5.70 8.21 2.58
CA ALA A 58 -4.92 8.86 1.51
C ALA A 58 -4.82 10.39 1.63
N ASP A 59 -4.44 10.90 2.80
CA ASP A 59 -4.48 12.34 3.13
C ASP A 59 -3.10 12.97 3.35
N ASP A 60 -2.05 12.24 3.01
CA ASP A 60 -0.65 12.67 3.04
C ASP A 60 0.11 12.17 1.79
N PRO A 61 1.41 12.44 1.64
CA PRO A 61 2.22 11.93 0.54
C PRO A 61 2.23 10.41 0.34
N SER A 62 1.86 9.60 1.35
CA SER A 62 1.70 8.14 1.20
C SER A 62 0.58 7.78 0.22
N ALA A 63 -0.32 8.72 -0.09
CA ALA A 63 -1.33 8.59 -1.14
C ALA A 63 -0.72 8.29 -2.52
N LEU A 64 0.54 8.67 -2.76
CA LEU A 64 1.28 8.36 -3.99
C LEU A 64 1.37 6.85 -4.28
N TYR A 65 1.38 6.02 -3.23
CA TYR A 65 1.40 4.56 -3.36
C TYR A 65 -0.01 3.94 -3.26
N TYR A 66 -0.85 4.42 -2.34
CA TYR A 66 -2.12 3.76 -2.02
C TYR A 66 -3.33 4.24 -2.82
N ASN A 67 -3.47 5.56 -3.06
CA ASN A 67 -4.60 6.10 -3.80
C ASN A 67 -4.26 7.48 -4.39
N PRO A 68 -3.97 7.57 -5.70
CA PRO A 68 -3.55 8.81 -6.34
C PRO A 68 -4.60 9.93 -6.28
N ALA A 69 -5.89 9.62 -6.07
CA ALA A 69 -6.91 10.65 -5.86
C ALA A 69 -6.68 11.46 -4.57
N GLY A 70 -6.06 10.85 -3.56
CA GLY A 70 -5.72 11.52 -2.30
C GLY A 70 -4.76 12.69 -2.49
N VAL A 71 -3.86 12.59 -3.47
CA VAL A 71 -2.83 13.61 -3.78
C VAL A 71 -3.45 14.96 -4.11
N ALA A 72 -4.63 14.97 -4.76
CA ALA A 72 -5.34 16.20 -5.13
C ALA A 72 -5.69 17.08 -3.92
N GLY A 73 -5.79 16.50 -2.72
CA GLY A 73 -6.11 17.21 -1.49
C GLY A 73 -4.91 17.73 -0.71
N LEU A 74 -3.68 17.44 -1.16
CA LEU A 74 -2.46 17.90 -0.50
C LEU A 74 -2.23 19.40 -0.73
N GLN A 75 -1.63 20.05 0.24
CA GLN A 75 -1.34 21.49 0.19
C GLN A 75 0.15 21.72 -0.11
N GLY A 76 0.42 22.67 -1.01
CA GLY A 76 1.78 23.02 -1.42
C GLY A 76 2.53 21.90 -2.14
N ARG A 77 3.84 22.09 -2.26
CA ARG A 77 4.80 21.08 -2.71
C ARG A 77 5.11 20.14 -1.56
N GLN A 78 5.06 18.84 -1.81
CA GLN A 78 5.34 17.83 -0.79
C GLN A 78 6.27 16.75 -1.31
N PHE A 79 6.94 16.05 -0.40
CA PHE A 79 7.76 14.90 -0.73
C PHE A 79 7.49 13.75 0.25
N LEU A 80 7.92 12.56 -0.16
CA LEU A 80 8.02 11.38 0.69
C LEU A 80 9.28 10.62 0.30
N VAL A 81 10.06 10.20 1.28
CA VAL A 81 11.12 9.22 1.12
C VAL A 81 10.91 8.12 2.15
N GLY A 82 11.09 6.89 1.72
CA GLY A 82 10.89 5.69 2.53
C GLY A 82 12.03 4.72 2.32
N TYR A 83 12.42 4.09 3.41
CA TYR A 83 13.35 2.97 3.41
C TYR A 83 12.75 1.81 4.20
N HIS A 84 12.92 0.62 3.66
CA HIS A 84 12.39 -0.62 4.20
C HIS A 84 13.42 -1.72 4.03
N ASN A 85 13.91 -2.22 5.16
CA ASN A 85 14.69 -3.45 5.20
C ASN A 85 13.72 -4.61 5.42
N THR A 86 13.69 -5.55 4.47
CA THR A 86 12.78 -6.69 4.49
C THR A 86 13.54 -7.99 4.75
N ILE A 87 12.84 -9.11 4.65
CA ILE A 87 13.37 -10.45 4.85
C ILE A 87 14.58 -10.70 3.91
N PHE A 88 15.53 -11.53 4.35
CA PHE A 88 16.74 -11.92 3.59
C PHE A 88 17.64 -10.74 3.18
N ASP A 89 17.72 -9.70 4.02
CA ASP A 89 18.55 -8.51 3.78
C ASP A 89 18.21 -7.74 2.48
N MET A 90 17.04 -8.01 1.91
CA MET A 90 16.55 -7.27 0.76
C MET A 90 16.18 -5.84 1.19
N GLN A 91 16.59 -4.88 0.36
CA GLN A 91 16.43 -3.47 0.66
C GLN A 91 15.49 -2.83 -0.35
N SER A 92 14.48 -2.10 0.13
CA SER A 92 13.59 -1.34 -0.74
C SER A 92 13.55 0.12 -0.33
N GLY A 93 13.39 0.97 -1.33
CA GLY A 93 13.22 2.39 -1.14
C GLY A 93 12.09 2.92 -2.00
N PHE A 94 11.45 3.98 -1.51
CA PHE A 94 10.39 4.68 -2.20
C PHE A 94 10.61 6.17 -2.09
N MET A 95 10.46 6.88 -3.20
CA MET A 95 10.55 8.33 -3.23
C MET A 95 9.37 8.88 -4.03
N GLY A 96 8.82 9.99 -3.54
CA GLY A 96 7.69 10.66 -4.13
C GLY A 96 7.86 12.17 -4.05
N TYR A 97 7.49 12.87 -5.11
CA TYR A 97 7.44 14.32 -5.16
C TYR A 97 6.12 14.79 -5.73
N VAL A 98 5.47 15.71 -5.03
CA VAL A 98 4.20 16.33 -5.42
C VAL A 98 4.44 17.78 -5.77
N HIS A 99 4.13 18.13 -7.01
CA HIS A 99 4.12 19.50 -7.50
C HIS A 99 2.70 20.05 -7.54
N SER A 100 2.51 21.25 -6.99
CA SER A 100 1.21 21.91 -6.94
C SER A 100 1.02 22.81 -8.16
N LEU A 101 0.21 22.36 -9.12
CA LEU A 101 -0.18 23.18 -10.28
C LEU A 101 -1.24 24.23 -9.89
N SER A 102 -2.18 23.83 -9.03
CA SER A 102 -3.19 24.72 -8.44
C SER A 102 -3.64 24.18 -7.08
N GLN A 103 -4.57 24.88 -6.42
CA GLN A 103 -5.20 24.37 -5.19
C GLN A 103 -5.98 23.05 -5.40
N THR A 104 -6.37 22.75 -6.64
CA THR A 104 -7.21 21.59 -6.97
C THR A 104 -6.52 20.57 -7.87
N ARG A 105 -5.33 20.85 -8.42
CA ARG A 105 -4.64 20.00 -9.40
C ARG A 105 -3.19 19.80 -9.00
N LYS A 106 -2.72 18.55 -9.02
CA LYS A 106 -1.34 18.16 -8.71
C LYS A 106 -0.75 17.30 -9.82
N LEU A 107 0.53 17.51 -10.07
CA LEU A 107 1.38 16.61 -10.85
C LEU A 107 2.39 15.99 -9.88
N TYR A 108 2.71 14.72 -10.03
CA TYR A 108 3.65 14.06 -9.13
C TYR A 108 4.46 12.98 -9.83
N PHE A 109 5.58 12.66 -9.19
CA PHE A 109 6.54 11.66 -9.64
C PHE A 109 6.77 10.68 -8.50
N VAL A 110 6.93 9.40 -8.84
CA VAL A 110 7.25 8.33 -7.90
C VAL A 110 8.39 7.49 -8.44
N VAL A 111 9.27 7.06 -7.55
CA VAL A 111 10.34 6.10 -7.82
C VAL A 111 10.31 5.06 -6.73
N SER A 112 10.42 3.79 -7.09
CA SER A 112 10.58 2.69 -6.13
C SER A 112 11.67 1.76 -6.62
N TYR A 113 12.43 1.19 -5.70
CA TYR A 113 13.36 0.12 -6.02
C TYR A 113 13.28 -1.00 -4.99
N LEU A 114 13.69 -2.19 -5.40
CA LEU A 114 13.92 -3.34 -4.52
C LEU A 114 15.24 -3.98 -4.94
N ASN A 115 16.17 -4.12 -4.01
CA ASN A 115 17.43 -4.81 -4.21
C ASN A 115 17.36 -6.15 -3.48
N TYR A 116 17.63 -7.24 -4.19
CA TYR A 116 17.50 -8.58 -3.64
C TYR A 116 18.75 -9.02 -2.84
N GLY A 117 19.83 -8.25 -2.94
CA GLY A 117 21.14 -8.66 -2.43
C GLY A 117 21.82 -9.66 -3.35
N ASP A 118 22.86 -10.31 -2.82
CA ASP A 118 23.64 -11.31 -3.52
C ASP A 118 23.24 -12.72 -3.07
N PHE A 119 23.03 -13.60 -4.02
CA PHE A 119 22.73 -15.02 -3.81
C PHE A 119 23.91 -15.87 -4.27
N ILE A 120 24.15 -16.98 -3.56
CA ILE A 120 25.11 -18.00 -3.98
C ILE A 120 24.48 -18.80 -5.13
N ARG A 121 25.18 -18.87 -6.26
CA ARG A 121 24.83 -19.73 -7.37
C ARG A 121 25.33 -21.14 -7.07
N THR A 122 24.48 -22.15 -7.19
CA THR A 122 24.91 -23.56 -7.08
C THR A 122 24.52 -24.35 -8.32
N ASP A 123 25.26 -25.41 -8.62
CA ASP A 123 24.79 -26.45 -9.54
C ASP A 123 23.73 -27.36 -8.87
N GLY A 124 23.21 -28.34 -9.62
CA GLY A 124 22.25 -29.32 -9.10
C GLY A 124 22.83 -30.32 -8.09
N GLN A 125 24.14 -30.29 -7.86
CA GLN A 125 24.85 -31.10 -6.86
C GLN A 125 25.20 -30.28 -5.60
N GLY A 126 24.89 -28.99 -5.58
CA GLY A 126 25.17 -28.08 -4.48
C GLY A 126 26.57 -27.45 -4.50
N ASN A 127 27.35 -27.63 -5.57
CA ASN A 127 28.65 -26.96 -5.69
C ASN A 127 28.45 -25.48 -6.03
N GLU A 128 29.18 -24.61 -5.35
CA GLU A 128 29.10 -23.16 -5.57
C GLU A 128 29.75 -22.73 -6.90
N LEU A 129 29.02 -21.95 -7.70
CA LEU A 129 29.40 -21.45 -9.02
C LEU A 129 29.55 -19.91 -9.05
N GLY A 130 29.78 -19.30 -7.88
CA GLY A 130 29.87 -17.85 -7.70
C GLY A 130 28.58 -17.24 -7.15
N THR A 131 28.36 -15.94 -7.40
CA THR A 131 27.17 -15.22 -6.95
C THR A 131 26.37 -14.63 -8.11
N PHE A 132 25.09 -14.37 -7.87
CA PHE A 132 24.23 -13.59 -8.74
C PHE A 132 23.34 -12.67 -7.91
N SER A 133 22.85 -11.59 -8.51
CA SER A 133 21.97 -10.64 -7.85
C SER A 133 20.75 -10.33 -8.70
N GLY A 134 19.82 -9.58 -8.12
CA GLY A 134 18.62 -9.12 -8.78
C GLY A 134 18.06 -7.86 -8.16
N GLY A 135 17.14 -7.25 -8.86
CA GLY A 135 16.42 -6.10 -8.35
C GLY A 135 15.42 -5.52 -9.33
N ASP A 136 14.59 -4.66 -8.74
CA ASP A 136 13.46 -4.03 -9.40
C ASP A 136 13.58 -2.52 -9.33
N PHE A 137 13.05 -1.89 -10.37
CA PHE A 137 12.95 -0.46 -10.48
C PHE A 137 11.58 -0.08 -11.03
N LEU A 138 10.96 0.91 -10.41
CA LEU A 138 9.70 1.50 -10.83
C LEU A 138 9.85 3.01 -10.94
N LEU A 139 9.42 3.56 -12.07
CA LEU A 139 9.23 4.98 -12.27
C LEU A 139 7.77 5.25 -12.57
N GLY A 140 7.18 6.26 -11.93
CA GLY A 140 5.82 6.65 -12.20
C GLY A 140 5.63 8.16 -12.28
N VAL A 141 4.69 8.55 -13.14
CA VAL A 141 4.23 9.94 -13.28
C VAL A 141 2.72 9.92 -13.14
N GLY A 142 2.18 10.83 -12.35
CA GLY A 142 0.76 10.88 -12.16
C GLY A 142 0.21 12.28 -11.99
N TYR A 143 -1.10 12.35 -12.19
CA TYR A 143 -1.89 13.57 -12.09
C TYR A 143 -3.09 13.31 -11.21
N SER A 144 -3.48 14.32 -10.44
CA SER A 144 -4.68 14.24 -9.61
C SER A 144 -5.41 15.57 -9.57
N ALA A 145 -6.73 15.50 -9.49
CA ALA A 145 -7.58 16.67 -9.49
C ALA A 145 -8.81 16.52 -8.58
N VAL A 146 -9.19 17.63 -7.95
CA VAL A 146 -10.51 17.82 -7.33
C VAL A 146 -11.47 18.23 -8.46
N VAL A 147 -12.41 17.34 -8.81
CA VAL A 147 -13.36 17.55 -9.92
C VAL A 147 -14.62 18.28 -9.45
N LYS A 148 -15.13 17.88 -8.29
CA LYS A 148 -16.19 18.56 -7.54
C LYS A 148 -15.67 18.77 -6.13
N GLU A 149 -16.24 19.69 -5.35
CA GLU A 149 -15.76 20.05 -4.00
C GLU A 149 -15.42 18.86 -3.08
N ARG A 150 -16.05 17.71 -3.31
CA ARG A 150 -15.90 16.50 -2.50
C ARG A 150 -15.32 15.31 -3.24
N PHE A 151 -15.16 15.40 -4.56
CA PHE A 151 -14.78 14.27 -5.41
C PHE A 151 -13.40 14.51 -6.03
N GLN A 152 -12.48 13.61 -5.71
CA GLN A 152 -11.10 13.66 -6.13
C GLN A 152 -10.83 12.43 -7.01
N LEU A 153 -10.11 12.66 -8.11
CA LEU A 153 -9.65 11.62 -9.01
C LEU A 153 -8.15 11.74 -9.18
N GLY A 154 -7.49 10.62 -9.43
CA GLY A 154 -6.08 10.62 -9.78
C GLY A 154 -5.70 9.38 -10.58
N GLY A 155 -4.63 9.49 -11.34
CA GLY A 155 -4.04 8.35 -12.00
C GLY A 155 -2.53 8.46 -12.13
N THR A 156 -1.87 7.32 -12.13
CA THR A 156 -0.41 7.19 -12.26
C THR A 156 -0.09 6.20 -13.38
N VAL A 157 0.75 6.62 -14.32
CA VAL A 157 1.37 5.70 -15.28
C VAL A 157 2.70 5.26 -14.70
N LYS A 158 2.97 3.95 -14.74
CA LYS A 158 4.15 3.32 -14.15
C LYS A 158 4.90 2.53 -15.20
N PHE A 159 6.20 2.74 -15.27
CA PHE A 159 7.15 1.91 -16.00
C PHE A 159 7.96 1.11 -14.98
N MET A 160 8.18 -0.17 -15.28
CA MET A 160 8.82 -1.11 -14.38
C MET A 160 9.90 -1.88 -15.13
N TYR A 161 11.00 -2.14 -14.43
CA TYR A 161 12.10 -2.97 -14.88
C TYR A 161 12.45 -3.94 -13.75
N GLU A 162 12.55 -5.22 -14.06
CA GLU A 162 12.95 -6.28 -13.14
C GLU A 162 14.10 -7.04 -13.77
N LYS A 163 15.10 -7.38 -12.96
CA LYS A 163 16.25 -8.19 -13.38
C LYS A 163 16.58 -9.22 -12.32
N VAL A 164 16.77 -10.46 -12.74
CA VAL A 164 17.28 -11.55 -11.91
C VAL A 164 18.35 -12.29 -12.70
N ASP A 165 19.60 -12.23 -12.22
CA ASP A 165 20.76 -12.77 -12.93
C ASP A 165 20.88 -12.22 -14.37
N SER A 166 20.81 -13.07 -15.38
CA SER A 166 20.83 -12.71 -16.80
C SER A 166 19.46 -12.37 -17.38
N TYR A 167 18.38 -12.62 -16.64
CA TYR A 167 17.01 -12.44 -17.10
C TYR A 167 16.50 -11.05 -16.72
N SER A 168 15.76 -10.41 -17.62
CA SER A 168 15.14 -9.12 -17.33
C SER A 168 13.82 -8.94 -18.04
N ALA A 169 12.91 -8.23 -17.40
CA ALA A 169 11.61 -7.89 -17.93
C ALA A 169 11.31 -6.41 -17.74
N THR A 170 10.49 -5.87 -18.64
CA THR A 170 9.94 -4.52 -18.53
C THR A 170 8.43 -4.59 -18.56
N GLY A 171 7.77 -3.66 -17.88
CA GLY A 171 6.31 -3.61 -17.79
C GLY A 171 5.80 -2.18 -17.75
N ILE A 172 4.54 -2.01 -18.14
CA ILE A 172 3.81 -0.75 -18.01
C ILE A 172 2.49 -0.99 -17.31
N ALA A 173 2.11 -0.09 -16.42
CA ALA A 173 0.86 -0.17 -15.67
C ALA A 173 0.21 1.19 -15.45
N LEU A 174 -1.09 1.17 -15.23
CA LEU A 174 -1.92 2.29 -14.85
C LEU A 174 -2.53 2.04 -13.47
N ASP A 175 -2.45 3.06 -12.65
CA ASP A 175 -3.11 3.16 -11.36
C ASP A 175 -4.23 4.20 -11.46
N LEU A 176 -5.46 3.86 -11.08
CA LEU A 176 -6.61 4.77 -11.12
C LEU A 176 -7.30 4.84 -9.76
N GLY A 177 -7.31 6.03 -9.19
CA GLY A 177 -7.89 6.30 -7.87
C GLY A 177 -9.11 7.23 -7.94
N ALA A 178 -10.06 6.97 -7.06
CA ALA A 178 -11.15 7.88 -6.75
C ALA A 178 -11.28 8.02 -5.22
N LYS A 179 -11.65 9.23 -4.77
CA LYS A 179 -11.84 9.53 -3.36
C LYS A 179 -12.96 10.54 -3.17
N MET A 180 -13.88 10.27 -2.26
CA MET A 180 -15.04 11.11 -2.00
C MET A 180 -15.19 11.42 -0.51
N LYS A 181 -15.18 12.71 -0.15
CA LYS A 181 -15.51 13.16 1.21
C LYS A 181 -17.02 13.27 1.37
N LEU A 182 -17.57 12.64 2.41
CA LEU A 182 -19.00 12.72 2.72
C LEU A 182 -19.39 14.11 3.28
N PRO A 183 -20.70 14.46 3.30
CA PRO A 183 -21.17 15.74 3.80
C PRO A 183 -20.77 16.06 5.25
N ASP A 184 -20.51 15.03 6.07
CA ASP A 184 -20.08 15.21 7.46
C ASP A 184 -18.62 15.67 7.61
N ARG A 185 -17.87 15.77 6.49
CA ARG A 185 -16.45 16.17 6.39
C ARG A 185 -15.46 15.34 7.19
N ARG A 186 -15.90 14.24 7.80
CA ARG A 186 -15.06 13.33 8.60
C ARG A 186 -14.92 11.99 7.95
N THR A 187 -15.93 11.59 7.19
CA THR A 187 -16.00 10.29 6.54
C THR A 187 -15.59 10.42 5.08
N THR A 188 -14.78 9.48 4.62
CA THR A 188 -14.26 9.43 3.27
C THR A 188 -14.39 8.02 2.70
N LEU A 189 -14.78 7.93 1.44
CA LEU A 189 -14.77 6.70 0.66
C LEU A 189 -13.64 6.78 -0.37
N GLY A 190 -12.96 5.67 -0.61
CA GLY A 190 -11.92 5.54 -1.61
C GLY A 190 -12.14 4.30 -2.46
N LEU A 191 -11.79 4.40 -3.73
CA LEU A 191 -11.69 3.29 -4.67
C LEU A 191 -10.35 3.37 -5.38
N MET A 192 -9.76 2.23 -5.65
CA MET A 192 -8.49 2.16 -6.34
C MET A 192 -8.38 0.91 -7.22
N VAL A 193 -7.87 1.09 -8.43
CA VAL A 193 -7.46 0.03 -9.37
C VAL A 193 -5.95 0.14 -9.55
N GLN A 194 -5.16 -0.75 -8.93
CA GLN A 194 -3.69 -0.75 -8.99
C GLN A 194 -3.19 -1.76 -10.03
N ASN A 195 -2.12 -1.41 -10.72
CA ASN A 195 -1.37 -2.31 -11.60
C ASN A 195 -2.16 -2.81 -12.82
N LEU A 196 -3.08 -2.01 -13.36
CA LEU A 196 -3.75 -2.35 -14.62
C LEU A 196 -2.77 -2.17 -15.78
N GLY A 197 -2.25 -3.26 -16.31
CA GLY A 197 -1.21 -3.18 -17.33
C GLY A 197 -0.71 -4.52 -17.84
N THR A 198 0.45 -4.51 -18.48
CA THR A 198 1.03 -5.69 -19.12
C THR A 198 2.55 -5.64 -19.12
N GLN A 199 3.14 -6.82 -19.30
CA GLN A 199 4.56 -6.99 -19.54
C GLN A 199 4.91 -6.58 -20.99
N LEU A 200 5.93 -5.74 -21.14
CA LEU A 200 6.44 -5.31 -22.44
C LEU A 200 7.45 -6.31 -22.99
N SER A 201 8.38 -6.79 -22.15
CA SER A 201 9.39 -7.79 -22.50
C SER A 201 9.36 -8.99 -21.55
N GLU A 202 9.51 -10.18 -22.10
CA GLU A 202 9.48 -11.47 -21.38
C GLU A 202 10.81 -11.74 -20.68
N TYR A 203 10.78 -12.52 -19.59
CA TYR A 203 11.99 -12.94 -18.88
C TYR A 203 12.81 -13.94 -19.71
N THR A 204 12.12 -14.85 -20.39
CA THR A 204 12.69 -15.81 -21.35
C THR A 204 11.82 -15.81 -22.60
N SER A 205 12.40 -16.06 -23.77
CA SER A 205 11.68 -16.05 -25.06
C SER A 205 10.66 -17.20 -25.23
N THR A 206 10.41 -17.99 -24.18
CA THR A 206 9.62 -19.23 -24.24
C THR A 206 8.47 -19.22 -23.23
N SER A 207 8.50 -18.33 -22.23
CA SER A 207 7.49 -18.30 -21.15
C SER A 207 6.25 -17.48 -21.49
N GLY A 208 6.28 -16.65 -22.54
CA GLY A 208 5.18 -15.72 -22.82
C GLY A 208 5.10 -14.59 -21.79
N LYS A 209 4.02 -13.80 -21.86
CA LYS A 209 3.79 -12.65 -20.98
C LYS A 209 2.91 -13.03 -19.80
N ASP A 210 3.43 -12.89 -18.59
CA ASP A 210 2.65 -13.06 -17.38
C ASP A 210 1.89 -11.76 -17.04
N PRO A 211 0.63 -11.85 -16.61
CA PRO A 211 -0.14 -10.68 -16.20
C PRO A 211 0.41 -10.07 -14.91
N LEU A 212 0.22 -8.77 -14.77
CA LEU A 212 0.60 -8.02 -13.56
C LEU A 212 -0.34 -8.33 -12.38
N PRO A 213 0.11 -8.11 -11.13
CA PRO A 213 -0.70 -8.26 -9.93
C PRO A 213 -1.69 -7.09 -9.77
N LEU A 214 -2.73 -7.09 -10.61
CA LEU A 214 -3.86 -6.17 -10.52
C LEU A 214 -4.53 -6.28 -9.15
N ASN A 215 -4.72 -5.15 -8.47
CA ASN A 215 -5.48 -5.08 -7.21
C ASN A 215 -6.65 -4.10 -7.35
N LEU A 216 -7.83 -4.53 -6.93
CA LEU A 216 -8.97 -3.66 -6.70
C LEU A 216 -9.09 -3.39 -5.19
N ARG A 217 -9.19 -2.13 -4.79
CA ARG A 217 -9.36 -1.74 -3.38
C ARG A 217 -10.57 -0.85 -3.21
N GLY A 218 -11.35 -1.12 -2.18
CA GLY A 218 -12.38 -0.24 -1.68
C GLY A 218 -12.11 0.11 -0.23
N GLY A 219 -12.10 1.41 0.09
CA GLY A 219 -11.74 1.91 1.42
C GLY A 219 -12.77 2.85 2.02
N PHE A 220 -12.95 2.74 3.32
CA PHE A 220 -13.73 3.64 4.15
C PHE A 220 -12.82 4.21 5.24
N SER A 221 -12.90 5.50 5.51
CA SER A 221 -12.27 6.10 6.67
C SER A 221 -13.18 7.11 7.35
N SER A 222 -13.08 7.24 8.68
CA SER A 222 -13.81 8.25 9.41
C SER A 222 -13.06 8.73 10.64
N ARG A 223 -13.03 10.05 10.85
CA ARG A 223 -12.62 10.66 12.13
C ARG A 223 -13.81 10.63 13.09
N LEU A 224 -13.71 9.84 14.16
CA LEU A 224 -14.83 9.61 15.08
C LEU A 224 -15.23 10.91 15.80
N LYS A 225 -16.55 11.15 15.92
CA LYS A 225 -17.04 12.34 16.62
C LYS A 225 -16.71 12.23 18.11
N GLY A 226 -15.99 13.22 18.65
CA GLY A 226 -15.70 13.30 20.08
C GLY A 226 -14.56 12.39 20.55
N MET A 227 -13.91 11.65 19.64
CA MET A 227 -12.73 10.84 19.94
C MET A 227 -11.60 11.21 18.98
N PRO A 228 -10.37 11.40 19.46
CA PRO A 228 -9.22 11.75 18.61
C PRO A 228 -8.66 10.50 17.90
N ILE A 229 -9.54 9.76 17.22
CA ILE A 229 -9.25 8.53 16.49
C ILE A 229 -9.73 8.67 15.04
N LEU A 230 -8.85 8.37 14.10
CA LEU A 230 -9.18 8.05 12.72
C LEU A 230 -9.28 6.54 12.62
N PHE A 231 -10.42 6.04 12.13
CA PHE A 231 -10.62 4.62 11.86
C PHE A 231 -10.71 4.41 10.35
N ALA A 232 -10.16 3.29 9.87
CA ALA A 232 -10.15 2.94 8.46
C ALA A 232 -10.36 1.43 8.24
N VAL A 233 -11.03 1.11 7.14
CA VAL A 233 -11.28 -0.26 6.67
C VAL A 233 -11.07 -0.28 5.17
N ASP A 234 -10.28 -1.25 4.69
CA ASP A 234 -10.18 -1.54 3.26
C ASP A 234 -10.55 -3.00 2.98
N ALA A 235 -11.23 -3.22 1.85
CA ALA A 235 -11.38 -4.53 1.23
C ALA A 235 -10.49 -4.56 -0.02
N VAL A 236 -9.67 -5.59 -0.15
CA VAL A 236 -8.69 -5.72 -1.24
C VAL A 236 -8.92 -7.01 -1.98
N LEU A 237 -9.14 -6.91 -3.29
CA LEU A 237 -9.31 -8.04 -4.21
C LEU A 237 -8.13 -8.08 -5.18
N PRO A 238 -7.11 -8.91 -4.90
CA PRO A 238 -6.02 -9.18 -5.83
C PRO A 238 -6.45 -10.10 -6.95
N SER A 239 -5.77 -10.01 -8.10
CA SER A 239 -5.99 -10.93 -9.22
C SER A 239 -5.43 -12.33 -8.97
N ASP A 240 -4.57 -12.50 -7.97
CA ASP A 240 -3.83 -13.73 -7.70
C ASP A 240 -3.81 -14.14 -6.22
N ASN A 241 -4.74 -13.61 -5.44
CA ASN A 241 -4.98 -14.04 -4.07
C ASN A 241 -6.46 -13.85 -3.73
N ASP A 242 -6.85 -14.33 -2.56
CA ASP A 242 -8.19 -14.23 -2.05
C ASP A 242 -8.48 -12.79 -1.59
N LEU A 243 -9.76 -12.44 -1.55
CA LEU A 243 -10.23 -11.20 -0.94
C LEU A 243 -9.76 -11.13 0.52
N TYR A 244 -9.10 -10.04 0.89
CA TYR A 244 -8.70 -9.80 2.27
C TYR A 244 -9.12 -8.42 2.75
N PHE A 245 -9.17 -8.27 4.06
CA PHE A 245 -9.60 -7.05 4.72
C PHE A 245 -8.47 -6.45 5.55
N CYS A 246 -8.43 -5.13 5.57
CA CYS A 246 -7.51 -4.34 6.39
C CYS A 246 -8.32 -3.48 7.36
N LEU A 247 -7.88 -3.41 8.61
CA LEU A 247 -8.41 -2.54 9.64
C LEU A 247 -7.28 -1.66 10.17
N GLY A 248 -7.55 -0.36 10.32
CA GLY A 248 -6.55 0.60 10.78
C GLY A 248 -7.13 1.62 11.75
N ALA A 249 -6.34 2.02 12.74
CA ALA A 249 -6.66 3.09 13.65
C ALA A 249 -5.44 4.01 13.86
N GLU A 250 -5.67 5.32 13.85
CA GLU A 250 -4.67 6.34 14.17
C GLU A 250 -5.20 7.24 15.30
N TYR A 251 -4.45 7.29 16.39
CA TYR A 251 -4.70 8.16 17.54
C TYR A 251 -3.86 9.43 17.44
N TYR A 252 -4.52 10.59 17.41
CA TYR A 252 -3.89 11.89 17.14
C TYR A 252 -4.04 12.91 18.28
N LYS A 253 -4.33 12.46 19.52
CA LYS A 253 -4.41 13.38 20.69
C LYS A 253 -3.05 13.85 21.17
N LEU A 254 -2.01 13.03 21.01
CA LEU A 254 -0.67 13.22 21.58
C LEU A 254 0.24 14.09 20.73
N LYS A 255 -0.30 15.00 19.89
CA LYS A 255 0.50 15.80 18.97
C LYS A 255 1.69 16.46 19.70
N PRO A 256 2.91 16.37 19.14
CA PRO A 256 3.23 15.97 17.77
C PRO A 256 3.31 14.45 17.50
N LEU A 257 3.06 13.59 18.50
CA LEU A 257 3.07 12.13 18.37
C LEU A 257 1.71 11.58 17.90
N TYR A 258 1.76 10.64 16.97
CA TYR A 258 0.64 9.83 16.47
C TYR A 258 0.93 8.37 16.76
N LEU A 259 -0.08 7.64 17.25
CA LEU A 259 0.02 6.20 17.47
C LEU A 259 -0.90 5.47 16.50
N ARG A 260 -0.41 4.39 15.90
CA ARG A 260 -1.10 3.66 14.83
C ARG A 260 -1.10 2.18 15.14
N LEU A 261 -2.25 1.56 14.91
CA LEU A 261 -2.45 0.12 15.02
C LEU A 261 -3.21 -0.36 13.79
N GLY A 262 -2.89 -1.56 13.35
CA GLY A 262 -3.52 -2.14 12.18
C GLY A 262 -3.56 -3.65 12.22
N TRP A 263 -4.46 -4.20 11.43
CA TRP A 263 -4.62 -5.63 11.23
C TRP A 263 -5.02 -5.92 9.79
N THR A 264 -4.47 -6.97 9.19
CA THR A 264 -4.88 -7.48 7.88
C THR A 264 -5.12 -8.98 7.91
N SER A 265 -6.22 -9.43 7.32
CA SER A 265 -6.50 -10.87 7.19
C SER A 265 -5.55 -11.58 6.23
N PHE A 266 -4.79 -10.84 5.41
CA PHE A 266 -3.70 -11.37 4.58
C PHE A 266 -2.62 -12.06 5.43
N GLY A 267 -2.49 -11.68 6.71
CA GLY A 267 -1.61 -12.35 7.67
C GLY A 267 -1.79 -13.87 7.72
N SER A 268 -3.03 -14.33 7.52
CA SER A 268 -3.38 -15.76 7.51
C SER A 268 -2.83 -16.53 6.31
N ASN A 269 -2.28 -15.87 5.30
CA ASN A 269 -1.62 -16.51 4.17
C ASN A 269 -0.16 -16.89 4.46
N TYR A 270 0.43 -16.36 5.54
CA TYR A 270 1.79 -16.70 5.97
C TYR A 270 1.86 -17.97 6.80
N LYS A 271 0.76 -18.75 6.94
CA LYS A 271 0.65 -19.90 7.84
C LYS A 271 1.82 -20.87 7.65
N THR A 272 2.66 -20.92 8.68
CA THR A 272 3.80 -21.85 8.79
C THR A 272 3.54 -22.97 9.78
N ASN A 273 2.30 -23.08 10.30
CA ASN A 273 1.90 -24.00 11.37
C ASN A 273 2.68 -23.75 12.68
N SER A 274 2.90 -22.47 13.00
CA SER A 274 3.77 -22.02 14.09
C SER A 274 3.00 -21.09 15.03
N SER A 275 3.40 -21.01 16.31
CA SER A 275 2.79 -20.08 17.28
C SER A 275 3.00 -18.59 16.92
N LYS A 276 3.91 -18.31 15.97
CA LYS A 276 4.14 -16.97 15.43
C LYS A 276 3.11 -16.54 14.38
N ASP A 277 2.27 -17.45 13.90
CA ASP A 277 1.20 -17.15 12.93
C ASP A 277 0.09 -16.28 13.55
N ASP A 278 -0.09 -16.32 14.88
CA ASP A 278 -1.14 -15.57 15.59
C ASP A 278 -0.98 -14.05 15.51
N LEU A 279 0.26 -13.57 15.35
CA LEU A 279 0.57 -12.15 15.19
C LEU A 279 0.69 -11.73 13.72
N ALA A 280 0.62 -12.68 12.79
CA ALA A 280 0.73 -12.38 11.36
C ALA A 280 -0.43 -11.48 10.93
N GLY A 281 -0.09 -10.39 10.26
CA GLY A 281 -1.07 -9.39 9.81
C GLY A 281 -1.35 -8.27 10.82
N PHE A 282 -0.94 -8.40 12.09
CA PHE A 282 -0.92 -7.24 12.98
C PHE A 282 0.20 -6.28 12.57
N SER A 283 -0.04 -5.00 12.81
CA SER A 283 0.93 -3.93 12.57
C SER A 283 0.75 -2.83 13.59
N ALA A 284 1.85 -2.16 13.89
CA ALA A 284 1.86 -1.01 14.76
C ALA A 284 2.85 0.02 14.23
N GLY A 285 2.71 1.26 14.67
CA GLY A 285 3.65 2.30 14.31
C GLY A 285 3.34 3.62 14.98
N PHE A 286 4.20 4.59 14.70
CA PHE A 286 4.02 5.94 15.18
C PHE A 286 4.43 6.95 14.12
N GLY A 287 3.99 8.19 14.31
CA GLY A 287 4.41 9.35 13.53
C GLY A 287 4.78 10.48 14.47
N ILE A 288 5.82 11.25 14.15
CA ILE A 288 6.21 12.44 14.90
C ILE A 288 6.28 13.60 13.92
N ASP A 289 5.46 14.62 14.17
CA ASP A 289 5.54 15.89 13.44
C ASP A 289 6.66 16.76 14.01
N TYR A 290 7.51 17.29 13.13
CA TYR A 290 8.48 18.32 13.46
C TYR A 290 8.46 19.39 12.35
N ASN A 291 7.95 20.57 12.69
CA ASN A 291 7.67 21.65 11.74
C ASN A 291 6.77 21.19 10.58
N LYS A 292 7.31 21.19 9.35
CA LYS A 292 6.61 20.80 8.12
C LYS A 292 6.87 19.34 7.73
N PHE A 293 7.61 18.60 8.55
CA PHE A 293 8.01 17.23 8.29
C PHE A 293 7.34 16.27 9.27
N GLN A 294 7.11 15.05 8.83
CA GLN A 294 6.68 13.93 9.65
C GLN A 294 7.63 12.76 9.43
N ILE A 295 8.18 12.24 10.53
CA ILE A 295 8.87 10.94 10.54
C ILE A 295 7.84 9.90 10.96
N SER A 296 7.64 8.87 10.14
CA SER A 296 6.77 7.75 10.45
C SER A 296 7.56 6.46 10.47
N TYR A 297 7.23 5.60 11.44
CA TYR A 297 7.80 4.28 11.60
C TYR A 297 6.70 3.24 11.72
N SER A 298 6.93 2.06 11.16
CA SER A 298 6.03 0.91 11.30
C SER A 298 6.78 -0.39 11.54
N ILE A 299 6.15 -1.27 12.30
CA ILE A 299 6.55 -2.63 12.56
C ILE A 299 5.42 -3.58 12.18
N SER A 300 5.74 -4.64 11.45
CA SER A 300 4.77 -5.67 11.04
C SER A 300 5.42 -7.06 11.08
N PRO A 301 4.98 -7.94 11.99
CA PRO A 301 5.38 -9.35 12.01
C PRO A 301 4.89 -10.10 10.77
N GLN A 302 5.75 -10.97 10.22
CA GLN A 302 5.48 -11.81 9.05
C GLN A 302 5.66 -13.30 9.38
N ALA A 303 5.07 -13.75 10.49
CA ALA A 303 5.20 -15.11 11.00
C ALA A 303 6.68 -15.53 11.14
N GLU A 304 7.08 -16.66 10.55
CA GLU A 304 8.44 -17.19 10.61
C GLU A 304 9.45 -16.41 9.76
N LEU A 305 9.00 -15.60 8.81
CA LEU A 305 9.88 -14.77 7.98
C LEU A 305 10.49 -13.60 8.77
N GLY A 306 10.05 -13.39 10.01
CA GLY A 306 10.58 -12.39 10.92
C GLY A 306 9.71 -11.14 10.98
N THR A 307 10.33 -10.01 11.31
CA THR A 307 9.63 -8.74 11.48
C THR A 307 10.19 -7.71 10.52
N THR A 308 9.31 -6.99 9.86
CA THR A 308 9.69 -5.95 8.89
C THR A 308 9.56 -4.56 9.51
N HIS A 309 10.53 -3.71 9.23
CA HIS A 309 10.67 -2.37 9.79
C HIS A 309 10.72 -1.34 8.67
N ARG A 310 9.86 -0.31 8.74
CA ARG A 310 9.81 0.75 7.72
C ARG A 310 9.96 2.09 8.37
N VAL A 311 10.73 2.97 7.73
CA VAL A 311 10.88 4.37 8.11
C VAL A 311 10.55 5.22 6.90
N THR A 312 9.72 6.24 7.09
CA THR A 312 9.41 7.22 6.05
C THR A 312 9.50 8.63 6.60
N LEU A 313 10.11 9.52 5.83
CA LEU A 313 10.10 10.96 6.05
C LEU A 313 9.24 11.60 4.97
N SER A 314 8.25 12.39 5.37
CA SER A 314 7.41 13.16 4.45
C SER A 314 7.28 14.59 4.93
N GLY A 315 6.91 15.51 4.05
CA GLY A 315 6.70 16.89 4.46
C GLY A 315 6.45 17.87 3.34
N GLY A 316 6.12 19.10 3.73
CA GLY A 316 5.97 20.25 2.84
C GLY A 316 7.31 20.95 2.58
N LEU A 317 7.48 21.48 1.37
CA LEU A 317 8.64 22.28 0.97
C LEU A 317 8.35 23.79 0.95
N ASP A 318 7.11 24.19 1.24
CA ASP A 318 6.60 25.57 1.23
C ASP A 318 6.29 26.06 2.63
#